data_AF-A0A2A9KJD0-F1
#
_entry.id   AF-A0A2A9KJD0-F1
#
_cell.length_a   1.000
_cell.length_b   1.000
_cell.length_c   1.000
_cell.angle_alpha   90.00
_cell.angle_beta   90.00
_cell.angle_gamma   90.00
#
_symmetry.space_group_name_H-M   'P 1'
#
loop_
_entity.id
_entity.type
_entity.pdbx_description
1 polymer ?
#
loop_
_entity_poly.entity_id
_entity_poly.type
_entity_poly.pdbx_seq_one_letter_code
_entity_poly.pdbx_strand_id
1 'polypeptide(L)'
;MKQSALLEFESSAFSREAGEDALTNPGVFGKALASWLATELSRQDFFPGDVFPEDFGWCFSVGSKPYALYVACASIPDESDKWQVFVFSESWFIRRLLGKNHGSESIVSLLATVKQLLQRTDSVEALRELPI
;
A
#
# COMPACT_ATOMS: atom_id res chain seq x y z
N MET A 1 -10.70 10.31 3.10
CA MET A 1 -10.03 9.11 2.59
C MET A 1 -10.95 7.92 2.78
N LYS A 2 -11.12 7.06 1.77
CA LYS A 2 -11.72 5.73 1.94
C LYS A 2 -10.59 4.70 1.83
N GLN A 3 -10.49 3.80 2.80
CA GLN A 3 -9.44 2.78 2.85
C GLN A 3 -10.00 1.36 2.76
N SER A 4 -9.12 0.41 2.42
CA SER A 4 -9.35 -1.03 2.45
C SER A 4 -9.09 -1.61 3.84
N ALA A 5 -9.37 -2.92 4.00
CA ALA A 5 -8.81 -3.71 5.09
C ALA A 5 -7.28 -3.61 5.11
N LEU A 6 -6.68 -3.89 6.27
CA LEU A 6 -5.24 -3.89 6.45
C LEU A 6 -4.70 -5.30 6.22
N LEU A 7 -3.66 -5.44 5.40
CA LEU A 7 -2.89 -6.67 5.28
C LEU A 7 -1.68 -6.56 6.20
N GLU A 8 -1.50 -7.53 7.09
CA GLU A 8 -0.30 -7.65 7.91
C GLU A 8 0.43 -8.95 7.59
N PHE A 9 1.75 -8.91 7.60
CA PHE A 9 2.58 -10.08 7.36
C PHE A 9 3.99 -9.91 7.96
N GLU A 10 4.72 -11.02 8.00
CA GLU A 10 6.13 -11.08 8.39
C GLU A 10 7.01 -11.29 7.15
N SER A 11 8.12 -10.57 7.04
CA SER A 11 9.12 -10.76 6.00
C SER A 11 10.44 -10.08 6.33
N SER A 12 11.54 -10.82 6.17
CA SER A 12 12.92 -10.30 6.27
C SER A 12 13.48 -9.77 4.95
N ALA A 13 12.71 -9.84 3.85
CA ALA A 13 13.16 -9.42 2.52
C ALA A 13 13.19 -7.90 2.32
N PHE A 14 12.49 -7.15 3.16
CA PHE A 14 12.37 -5.70 3.07
C PHE A 14 13.29 -5.05 4.10
N SER A 15 14.19 -4.19 3.63
CA SER A 15 15.13 -3.47 4.51
C SER A 15 14.53 -2.15 4.98
N ARG A 16 14.86 -1.78 6.22
CA ARG A 16 14.64 -0.43 6.77
C ARG A 16 15.87 0.43 6.43
N GLU A 17 15.75 1.37 5.51
CA GLU A 17 16.88 2.24 5.17
C GLU A 17 17.12 3.28 6.26
N ALA A 18 18.38 3.55 6.60
CA ALA A 18 18.72 4.55 7.60
C ALA A 18 18.21 5.94 7.19
N GLY A 19 17.38 6.55 8.03
CA GLY A 19 16.83 7.89 7.82
C GLY A 19 15.65 7.96 6.86
N GLU A 20 15.11 6.84 6.36
CA GLU A 20 13.88 6.90 5.56
C GLU A 20 12.67 7.38 6.38
N ASP A 21 12.70 7.16 7.70
CA ASP A 21 11.69 7.61 8.65
C ASP A 21 11.81 9.11 9.00
N ALA A 22 12.81 9.82 8.47
CA ALA A 22 12.91 11.27 8.59
C ALA A 22 11.92 12.02 7.68
N LEU A 23 11.40 11.35 6.66
CA LEU A 23 10.40 11.89 5.74
C LEU A 23 8.97 11.40 6.07
N THR A 24 8.85 10.44 6.98
CA THR A 24 7.59 9.97 7.56
C THR A 24 7.59 10.34 9.06
N ASN A 25 6.73 9.71 9.88
CA ASN A 25 6.89 9.79 11.33
C ASN A 25 8.05 8.89 11.82
N PRO A 26 8.75 9.26 12.92
CA PRO A 26 9.82 8.45 13.48
C PRO A 26 9.39 7.00 13.71
N GLY A 27 10.21 6.05 13.26
CA GLY A 27 9.91 4.62 13.37
C GLY A 27 8.94 4.08 12.31
N VAL A 28 8.50 4.89 11.34
CA VAL A 28 7.63 4.46 10.23
C VAL A 28 8.46 4.20 8.97
N PHE A 29 8.81 2.94 8.77
CA PHE A 29 9.56 2.44 7.62
C PHE A 29 8.61 1.86 6.58
N GLY A 30 9.08 1.59 5.36
CA GLY A 30 8.24 0.94 4.33
C GLY A 30 8.66 1.16 2.89
N LYS A 31 9.74 1.92 2.66
CA LYS A 31 10.16 2.33 1.32
C LYS A 31 10.52 1.15 0.42
N ALA A 32 11.28 0.19 0.96
CA ALA A 32 11.67 -1.01 0.23
C ALA A 32 10.44 -1.85 -0.18
N LEU A 33 9.47 -2.00 0.74
CA LEU A 33 8.22 -2.70 0.48
C LEU A 33 7.36 -1.99 -0.57
N ALA A 34 7.21 -0.66 -0.47
CA ALA A 34 6.47 0.14 -1.45
C ALA A 34 7.11 0.04 -2.84
N SER A 35 8.44 0.15 -2.93
CA SER A 35 9.19 0.05 -4.19
C SER A 35 9.06 -1.33 -4.82
N TRP A 36 9.11 -2.39 -4.01
CA TRP A 36 8.90 -3.75 -4.48
C TRP A 36 7.48 -3.97 -4.98
N LEU A 37 6.45 -3.58 -4.21
CA LEU A 37 5.05 -3.72 -4.62
C LEU A 37 4.73 -2.93 -5.90
N ALA A 38 5.25 -1.71 -6.04
CA ALA A 38 5.13 -0.94 -7.28
C ALA A 38 5.73 -1.72 -8.46
N THR A 39 6.93 -2.28 -8.28
CA THR A 39 7.59 -3.10 -9.30
C THR A 39 6.74 -4.33 -9.66
N GLU A 40 6.22 -5.08 -8.69
CA GLU A 40 5.40 -6.26 -8.97
C GLU A 40 4.05 -5.94 -9.61
N LEU A 41 3.42 -4.84 -9.21
CA LEU A 41 2.18 -4.38 -9.85
C LEU A 41 2.42 -3.95 -11.31
N SER A 42 3.56 -3.34 -11.61
CA SER A 42 3.91 -2.99 -13.01
C SER A 42 4.01 -4.22 -13.91
N ARG A 43 4.32 -5.39 -13.36
CA ARG A 43 4.35 -6.68 -14.09
C ARG A 43 2.95 -7.29 -14.30
N GLN A 44 1.92 -6.74 -13.66
CA GLN A 44 0.52 -7.14 -13.80
C GLN A 44 -0.33 -6.11 -14.55
N ASP A 45 0.29 -5.37 -15.49
CA ASP A 45 -0.36 -4.34 -16.31
C ASP A 45 -0.95 -3.15 -15.51
N PHE A 46 -0.46 -2.90 -14.29
CA PHE A 46 -0.72 -1.65 -13.58
C PHE A 46 0.33 -0.59 -13.94
N PHE A 47 -0.05 0.68 -13.76
CA PHE A 47 0.83 1.83 -13.97
C PHE A 47 1.06 2.55 -12.62
N PRO A 48 1.97 2.03 -11.77
CA PRO A 48 2.31 2.69 -10.52
C PRO A 48 3.08 4.00 -10.79
N GLY A 49 2.82 5.02 -9.99
CA GLY A 49 3.64 6.23 -9.95
C GLY A 49 4.87 6.07 -9.05
N ASP A 50 5.59 7.16 -8.84
CA ASP A 50 6.75 7.18 -7.94
C ASP A 50 6.33 6.88 -6.49
N VAL A 51 7.26 6.29 -5.75
CA VAL A 51 7.14 6.07 -4.30
C VAL A 51 7.42 7.38 -3.57
N PHE A 52 6.52 7.77 -2.67
CA PHE A 52 6.59 9.01 -1.90
C PHE A 52 6.26 8.77 -0.41
N PRO A 53 6.82 9.57 0.50
CA PRO A 53 6.54 9.45 1.91
C PRO A 53 5.23 10.14 2.31
N GLU A 54 4.55 9.57 3.29
CA GLU A 54 3.43 10.15 4.05
C GLU A 54 3.68 9.93 5.54
N ASP A 55 3.03 10.71 6.41
CA ASP A 55 3.21 10.62 7.87
C ASP A 55 2.99 9.19 8.41
N PHE A 56 2.20 8.37 7.73
CA PHE A 56 1.81 7.01 8.14
C PHE A 56 2.50 5.89 7.35
N GLY A 57 3.36 6.19 6.37
CA GLY A 57 4.02 5.16 5.58
C GLY A 57 4.55 5.64 4.24
N TRP A 58 5.14 4.72 3.50
CA TRP A 58 5.58 4.95 2.14
C TRP A 58 4.48 4.54 1.17
N CYS A 59 4.10 5.46 0.29
CA CYS A 59 2.97 5.30 -0.61
C CYS A 59 3.41 5.34 -2.07
N PHE A 60 2.58 4.79 -2.95
CA PHE A 60 2.64 5.06 -4.38
C PHE A 60 1.24 5.06 -4.96
N SER A 61 1.04 5.87 -6.01
CA SER A 61 -0.23 5.89 -6.73
C SER A 61 -0.32 4.73 -7.71
N VAL A 62 -1.53 4.26 -8.00
CA VAL A 62 -1.81 3.29 -9.06
C VAL A 62 -2.78 3.93 -10.03
N GLY A 63 -2.39 4.00 -11.31
CA GLY A 63 -3.17 4.63 -12.37
C GLY A 63 -4.60 4.11 -12.43
N SER A 64 -5.53 4.91 -11.94
CA SER A 64 -6.96 4.62 -11.94
C SER A 64 -7.68 5.90 -12.39
N LYS A 65 -8.45 5.81 -13.48
CA LYS A 65 -9.40 6.85 -13.87
C LYS A 65 -10.79 6.31 -13.55
N PRO A 66 -11.65 7.05 -12.82
CA PRO A 66 -11.55 8.47 -12.48
C PRO A 66 -10.96 8.78 -11.07
N TYR A 67 -10.51 7.80 -10.29
CA TYR A 67 -10.08 7.99 -8.89
C TYR A 67 -8.58 7.81 -8.70
N ALA A 68 -7.90 8.66 -7.93
CA ALA A 68 -6.54 8.34 -7.50
C ALA A 68 -6.59 7.21 -6.45
N LEU A 69 -6.00 6.06 -6.76
CA LEU A 69 -5.78 4.96 -5.84
C LEU A 69 -4.34 4.97 -5.39
N TYR A 70 -4.11 4.58 -4.15
CA TYR A 70 -2.80 4.54 -3.53
C TYR A 70 -2.65 3.26 -2.73
N VAL A 71 -1.42 2.76 -2.70
CA VAL A 71 -1.01 1.67 -1.79
C VAL A 71 -0.08 2.29 -0.77
N ALA A 72 -0.36 2.06 0.51
CA ALA A 72 0.47 2.47 1.63
C ALA A 72 1.20 1.26 2.22
N CYS A 73 2.47 1.42 2.55
CA CYS A 73 3.31 0.40 3.15
C CYS A 73 3.98 0.97 4.40
N ALA A 74 3.86 0.26 5.52
CA ALA A 74 4.44 0.69 6.78
C ALA A 74 5.01 -0.51 7.56
N SER A 75 6.04 -0.28 8.36
CA SER A 75 6.48 -1.22 9.40
C SER A 75 5.54 -1.19 10.60
N ILE A 76 5.51 -2.28 11.35
CA ILE A 76 4.94 -2.29 12.70
C ILE A 76 6.01 -1.79 13.71
N PRO A 77 5.65 -0.88 14.64
CA PRO A 77 6.57 -0.41 15.67
C PRO A 77 7.18 -1.56 16.47
N ASP A 78 8.47 -1.45 16.79
CA ASP A 78 9.24 -2.43 17.59
C ASP A 78 9.34 -3.87 17.01
N GLU A 79 8.84 -4.13 15.80
CA GLU A 79 8.83 -5.47 15.18
C GLU A 79 9.57 -5.45 13.84
N SER A 80 10.85 -5.85 13.81
CA SER A 80 11.80 -5.61 12.70
C SER A 80 11.37 -6.13 11.33
N ASP A 81 10.60 -7.20 11.30
CA ASP A 81 10.17 -7.97 10.13
C ASP A 81 8.66 -7.93 9.89
N LYS A 82 7.90 -7.16 10.68
CA LYS A 82 6.46 -7.00 10.47
C LYS A 82 6.11 -5.77 9.67
N TRP A 83 5.21 -6.01 8.72
CA TRP A 83 4.78 -5.03 7.75
C TRP A 83 3.27 -4.99 7.66
N GLN A 84 2.77 -3.82 7.29
CA GLN A 84 1.37 -3.61 7.00
C GLN A 84 1.18 -2.88 5.68
N VAL A 85 0.13 -3.26 4.95
CA VAL A 85 -0.23 -2.68 3.66
C VAL A 85 -1.73 -2.46 3.61
N PHE A 86 -2.15 -1.27 3.14
CA PHE A 86 -3.53 -1.02 2.81
C PHE A 86 -3.64 -0.17 1.55
N VAL A 87 -4.82 -0.18 0.94
CA VAL A 87 -5.15 0.59 -0.25
C VAL A 87 -6.12 1.69 0.15
N PHE A 88 -5.93 2.89 -0.38
CA PHE A 88 -6.85 3.99 -0.15
C PHE A 88 -7.11 4.80 -1.42
N SER A 89 -8.18 5.60 -1.38
CA SER A 89 -8.48 6.58 -2.41
C SER A 89 -8.58 7.98 -1.82
N GLU A 90 -8.12 8.96 -2.59
CA GLU A 90 -8.40 10.36 -2.33
C GLU A 90 -9.64 10.81 -3.10
N SER A 91 -10.60 11.35 -2.38
CA SER A 91 -11.91 11.72 -2.94
C SER A 91 -12.09 13.23 -3.13
N TRP A 92 -11.05 14.05 -2.90
CA TRP A 92 -11.20 15.50 -2.81
C TRP A 92 -11.77 16.14 -4.09
N PHE A 93 -11.38 15.65 -5.27
CA PHE A 93 -11.80 16.22 -6.55
C PHE A 93 -13.17 15.73 -7.08
N ILE A 94 -13.71 14.62 -6.57
CA ILE A 94 -14.81 13.88 -7.25
C ILE A 94 -16.17 14.00 -6.53
N ARG A 95 -16.20 14.60 -5.32
CA ARG A 95 -17.46 14.94 -4.62
C ARG A 95 -18.42 15.79 -5.47
N ARG A 96 -17.92 16.49 -6.49
CA ARG A 96 -18.71 17.42 -7.30
C ARG A 96 -19.32 16.83 -8.57
N LEU A 97 -18.93 15.62 -9.02
CA LEU A 97 -19.21 15.23 -10.41
C LEU A 97 -20.05 13.97 -10.68
N LEU A 98 -20.03 12.85 -9.95
CA LEU A 98 -20.90 11.71 -10.33
C LEU A 98 -21.26 10.75 -9.19
N GLY A 99 -22.56 10.45 -9.08
CA GLY A 99 -23.19 9.62 -8.06
C GLY A 99 -23.21 8.11 -8.33
N LYS A 100 -22.05 7.46 -8.48
CA LYS A 100 -21.93 6.00 -8.30
C LYS A 100 -20.62 5.61 -7.60
N ASN A 101 -20.72 4.63 -6.69
CA ASN A 101 -19.73 4.24 -5.67
C ASN A 101 -18.54 3.39 -6.20
N HIS A 102 -18.06 3.62 -7.43
CA HIS A 102 -17.05 2.79 -8.11
C HIS A 102 -15.70 2.76 -7.38
N GLY A 103 -15.37 3.79 -6.59
CA GLY A 103 -14.14 3.81 -5.79
C GLY A 103 -14.03 2.66 -4.78
N SER A 104 -15.16 2.12 -4.29
CA SER A 104 -15.16 0.95 -3.39
C SER A 104 -14.60 -0.30 -4.06
N GLU A 105 -15.09 -0.57 -5.27
CA GLU A 105 -14.77 -1.78 -6.02
C GLU A 105 -13.32 -1.74 -6.47
N SER A 106 -12.83 -0.57 -6.89
CA SER A 106 -11.41 -0.41 -7.27
C SER A 106 -10.45 -0.58 -6.08
N ILE A 107 -10.82 -0.09 -4.88
CA ILE A 107 -10.04 -0.34 -3.66
C ILE A 107 -9.97 -1.83 -3.34
N VAL A 108 -11.12 -2.53 -3.36
CA VAL A 108 -11.20 -3.96 -3.06
C VAL A 108 -10.42 -4.78 -4.10
N SER A 109 -10.56 -4.44 -5.39
CA SER A 109 -9.85 -5.12 -6.46
C SER A 109 -8.34 -4.95 -6.33
N LEU A 110 -7.86 -3.73 -6.07
CA LEU A 110 -6.43 -3.47 -5.91
C LEU A 110 -5.87 -4.15 -4.66
N LEU A 111 -6.61 -4.13 -3.53
CA LEU A 111 -6.21 -4.87 -2.33
C LEU A 111 -6.10 -6.37 -2.61
N ALA A 112 -7.04 -6.95 -3.35
CA ALA A 112 -7.02 -8.36 -3.71
C ALA A 112 -5.78 -8.71 -4.56
N THR A 113 -5.41 -7.86 -5.52
CA THR A 113 -4.18 -8.03 -6.31
C THR A 113 -2.93 -7.95 -5.43
N VAL A 114 -2.84 -6.96 -4.54
CA VAL A 114 -1.73 -6.83 -3.58
C VAL A 114 -1.63 -8.07 -2.69
N LYS A 115 -2.76 -8.54 -2.16
CA LYS A 115 -2.82 -9.76 -1.35
C LYS A 115 -2.32 -10.97 -2.13
N GLN A 116 -2.70 -11.13 -3.39
CA GLN A 116 -2.23 -12.24 -4.23
C GLN A 116 -0.72 -12.18 -4.50
N LEU A 117 -0.15 -10.98 -4.67
CA LEU A 117 1.30 -10.79 -4.80
C LEU A 117 2.03 -11.23 -3.54
N LEU A 118 1.56 -10.75 -2.38
CA LEU A 118 2.12 -11.13 -1.08
C LEU A 118 2.01 -12.65 -0.85
N GLN A 119 0.86 -13.26 -1.14
CA GLN A 119 0.64 -14.71 -1.00
C GLN A 119 1.56 -15.59 -1.86
N ARG A 120 2.05 -15.08 -2.99
CA ARG A 120 2.90 -15.83 -3.92
C ARG A 120 4.40 -15.63 -3.67
N THR A 121 4.74 -14.80 -2.69
CA THR A 121 6.14 -14.44 -2.40
C THR A 121 6.65 -15.31 -1.27
N ASP A 122 7.64 -16.16 -1.53
CA ASP A 122 8.14 -17.15 -0.56
C ASP A 122 8.67 -16.53 0.73
N SER A 123 9.18 -15.29 0.69
CA SER A 123 9.68 -14.57 1.85
C SER A 123 8.59 -13.91 2.69
N VAL A 124 7.32 -14.02 2.31
CA VAL A 124 6.17 -13.47 3.04
C VAL A 124 5.50 -14.57 3.84
N GLU A 125 5.44 -14.35 5.15
CA GLU A 125 4.90 -15.29 6.13
C GLU A 125 3.76 -14.66 6.93
N ALA A 126 2.97 -15.49 7.62
CA ALA A 126 1.91 -15.05 8.53
C ALA A 126 0.89 -14.03 7.97
N LEU A 127 0.71 -13.97 6.64
CA LEU A 127 -0.17 -13.00 5.99
C LEU A 127 -1.61 -13.13 6.49
N ARG A 128 -2.14 -12.03 7.04
CA ARG A 128 -3.51 -11.91 7.54
C ARG A 128 -4.16 -10.63 7.06
N GLU A 129 -5.48 -10.65 6.97
CA GLU A 129 -6.29 -9.47 6.65
C GLU A 129 -7.06 -9.07 7.91
N LEU A 130 -6.89 -7.82 8.35
CA LEU A 130 -7.55 -7.26 9.51
C LEU A 130 -8.72 -6.35 9.06
N PRO A 131 -9.90 -6.47 9.69
CA PRO A 131 -11.05 -5.62 9.38
C PRO A 131 -10.79 -4.16 9.76
N ILE A 132 -11.47 -3.24 9.06
CA ILE A 132 -11.47 -1.78 9.32
C ILE A 132 -12.53 -1.43 10.36
#